data_AF-A0A7W0Z829-F1
#
_entry.id   AF-A0A7W0Z829-F1
#
_cell.length_a   1.000
_cell.length_b   1.000
_cell.length_c   1.000
_cell.angle_alpha   90.00
_cell.angle_beta   90.00
_cell.angle_gamma   90.00
#
_symmetry.space_group_name_H-M   'P 1'
#
loop_
_entity.id
_entity.type
_entity.pdbx_description
1 polymer ?
#
loop_
_entity_poly.entity_id
_entity_poly.type
_entity_poly.pdbx_seq_one_letter_code
_entity_poly.pdbx_strand_id
1 'polypeptide(L)'
;ERVNLRDDAPPGGEVVVANLMRPLLLRLAPRIAAAPPRAAIVSGLLDDEADEVVAALGAVLAERRRISRRGWTTVLLTRPEAA
;
A
#
# COMPACT_ATOMS: atom_id res chain seq x y z
N GLU A 1 17.03 -10.63 2.01
CA GLU A 1 16.43 -11.97 1.86
C GLU A 1 15.24 -11.89 0.91
N ARG A 2 14.91 -12.96 0.18
CA ARG A 2 13.75 -13.01 -0.73
C ARG A 2 12.60 -13.73 -0.03
N VAL A 3 11.40 -13.13 -0.05
CA VAL A 3 10.20 -13.63 0.62
C VAL A 3 9.05 -13.77 -0.39
N ASN A 4 8.15 -14.74 -0.21
CA ASN A 4 6.98 -14.93 -1.05
C ASN A 4 5.74 -14.30 -0.40
N LEU A 5 5.42 -13.06 -0.76
CA LEU A 5 4.31 -12.30 -0.18
C LEU A 5 2.90 -12.89 -0.40
N ARG A 6 2.76 -13.91 -1.25
CA ARG A 6 1.48 -14.62 -1.41
C ARG A 6 1.14 -15.42 -0.15
N ASP A 7 2.17 -15.95 0.48
CA ASP A 7 2.08 -16.92 1.57
C ASP A 7 2.62 -16.32 2.88
N ASP A 8 3.69 -15.53 2.77
CA ASP A 8 4.41 -14.94 3.89
C ASP A 8 3.99 -13.49 4.16
N ALA A 9 4.26 -13.02 5.39
CA ALA A 9 4.15 -11.60 5.73
C ALA A 9 5.30 -10.81 5.09
N PRO A 10 5.07 -9.54 4.68
CA PRO A 10 6.17 -8.67 4.29
C PRO A 10 7.08 -8.41 5.49
N PRO A 11 8.41 -8.25 5.27
CA PRO A 11 9.30 -7.80 6.32
C PRO A 11 8.86 -6.42 6.84
N GLY A 12 8.98 -6.21 8.14
CA GLY A 12 8.65 -4.93 8.76
C GLY A 12 9.58 -3.80 8.30
N GLY A 13 9.08 -2.57 8.33
CA GLY A 13 9.85 -1.37 8.04
C GLY A 13 9.08 -0.10 8.35
N GLU A 14 9.79 0.99 8.65
CA GLU A 14 9.14 2.29 8.88
C GLU A 14 8.54 2.86 7.59
N VAL A 15 9.17 2.59 6.44
CA VAL A 15 8.70 2.98 5.12
C VAL A 15 8.63 1.74 4.23
N VAL A 16 7.48 1.54 3.59
CA VAL A 16 7.25 0.43 2.65
C VAL A 16 7.09 1.01 1.24
N VAL A 17 7.76 0.40 0.26
CA VAL A 17 7.54 0.70 -1.17
C VAL A 17 7.08 -0.59 -1.85
N ALA A 18 5.87 -0.59 -2.39
CA ALA A 18 5.24 -1.76 -2.98
C ALA A 18 4.76 -1.43 -4.39
N ASN A 19 5.56 -1.83 -5.39
CA ASN A 19 5.15 -1.82 -6.80
C ASN A 19 4.61 -3.22 -7.15
N LEU A 20 3.33 -3.44 -6.90
CA LEU A 20 2.68 -4.75 -6.96
C LEU A 20 1.30 -4.60 -7.63
N MET A 21 0.80 -5.69 -8.20
CA MET A 21 -0.54 -5.70 -8.80
C MET A 21 -1.62 -5.64 -7.71
N ARG A 22 -2.79 -5.06 -8.05
CA ARG A 22 -3.98 -4.94 -7.17
C ARG A 22 -4.30 -6.20 -6.36
N PRO A 23 -4.39 -7.42 -6.93
CA PRO A 23 -4.81 -8.60 -6.14
C PRO A 23 -3.87 -8.93 -4.98
N LEU A 24 -2.56 -8.67 -5.15
CA LEU A 24 -1.58 -8.92 -4.10
C LEU A 24 -1.61 -7.82 -3.03
N LEU A 25 -1.82 -6.56 -3.44
CA LEU A 25 -1.97 -5.45 -2.49
C LEU A 25 -3.20 -5.61 -1.60
N LEU A 26 -4.35 -5.99 -2.18
CA LEU A 26 -5.57 -6.28 -1.42
C LEU A 26 -5.37 -7.46 -0.45
N ARG A 27 -4.67 -8.52 -0.87
CA ARG A 27 -4.31 -9.63 0.01
C ARG A 27 -3.41 -9.21 1.18
N LEU A 28 -2.50 -8.27 0.94
CA LEU A 28 -1.55 -7.80 1.96
C LEU A 28 -2.16 -6.74 2.89
N ALA A 29 -3.22 -6.04 2.49
CA ALA A 29 -3.80 -4.93 3.25
C ALA A 29 -4.12 -5.29 4.72
N PRO A 30 -4.75 -6.43 5.05
CA PRO A 30 -4.98 -6.82 6.44
C PRO A 30 -3.67 -7.05 7.24
N ARG A 31 -2.62 -7.56 6.58
CA ARG A 31 -1.31 -7.79 7.21
C ARG A 31 -0.58 -6.48 7.47
N ILE A 32 -0.67 -5.53 6.53
CA ILE A 32 -0.15 -4.17 6.70
C ILE A 32 -0.90 -3.46 7.84
N ALA A 33 -2.22 -3.64 7.94
CA ALA A 33 -3.03 -3.06 9.02
C ALA A 33 -2.64 -3.59 10.41
N ALA A 34 -2.21 -4.85 10.52
CA ALA A 34 -1.76 -5.43 11.79
C ALA A 34 -0.45 -4.81 12.32
N ALA A 35 0.41 -4.29 11.43
CA ALA A 35 1.66 -3.62 11.77
C ALA A 35 1.94 -2.47 10.80
N PRO A 36 1.23 -1.33 10.92
CA PRO A 36 1.25 -0.29 9.89
C PRO A 36 2.58 0.50 9.88
N PRO A 37 3.21 0.67 8.70
CA PRO A 37 4.43 1.47 8.55
C PRO A 37 4.12 2.95 8.78
N ARG A 38 5.13 3.80 9.03
CA ARG A 38 4.96 5.26 9.05
C ARG A 38 4.46 5.78 7.69
N ALA A 39 4.99 5.24 6.61
CA ALA A 39 4.60 5.57 5.25
C ALA A 39 4.61 4.35 4.32
N ALA A 40 3.71 4.35 3.34
CA ALA A 40 3.67 3.38 2.26
C ALA A 40 3.55 4.09 0.90
N ILE A 41 4.43 3.73 -0.03
CA ILE A 41 4.31 4.11 -1.45
C ILE A 41 3.80 2.89 -2.18
N VAL A 42 2.55 2.96 -2.64
CA VAL A 42 1.87 1.87 -3.34
C VAL A 42 1.79 2.23 -4.83
N SER A 43 2.32 1.36 -5.67
CA SER A 43 2.44 1.52 -7.13
C SER A 43 2.08 0.21 -7.83
N GLY A 44 2.10 0.20 -9.16
CA GLY A 44 1.73 -0.96 -9.97
C GLY A 44 0.22 -1.13 -10.14
N LEU A 45 -0.53 -0.04 -9.92
CA LEU A 45 -1.98 0.01 -10.04
C LEU A 45 -2.38 0.67 -11.35
N LEU A 46 -3.41 0.14 -12.01
CA LEU A 46 -4.13 0.91 -13.02
C LEU A 46 -4.93 2.03 -12.34
N ASP A 47 -5.27 3.07 -13.10
CA ASP A 47 -5.97 4.25 -12.55
C ASP A 47 -7.33 3.90 -11.91
N ASP A 48 -8.04 2.90 -12.46
CA ASP A 48 -9.32 2.41 -11.94
C ASP A 48 -9.20 1.43 -10.76
N GLU A 49 -8.01 0.89 -10.52
CA GLU A 49 -7.73 -0.02 -9.40
C GLU A 49 -7.34 0.71 -8.11
N ALA A 50 -6.88 1.96 -8.24
CA ALA A 50 -6.21 2.67 -7.17
C ALA A 50 -7.11 2.94 -5.95
N ASP A 51 -8.37 3.30 -6.17
CA ASP A 51 -9.28 3.67 -5.08
C ASP A 51 -9.67 2.48 -4.22
N GLU A 52 -9.83 1.30 -4.81
CA GLU A 52 -10.09 0.06 -4.06
C GLU A 52 -8.92 -0.28 -3.13
N VAL A 53 -7.69 -0.16 -3.63
CA VAL A 53 -6.48 -0.45 -2.83
C VAL A 53 -6.27 0.58 -1.73
N VAL A 54 -6.48 1.87 -2.02
CA VAL A 54 -6.42 2.93 -1.00
C VAL A 54 -7.46 2.70 0.08
N ALA A 55 -8.70 2.36 -0.28
CA ALA A 55 -9.76 2.06 0.68
C ALA A 55 -9.39 0.87 1.59
N ALA A 56 -8.80 -0.19 1.04
CA ALA A 56 -8.36 -1.36 1.81
C ALA A 56 -7.25 -1.02 2.84
N LEU A 57 -6.42 -0.02 2.57
CA LEU A 57 -5.36 0.46 3.47
C LEU A 57 -5.84 1.61 4.39
N GLY A 58 -7.00 2.19 4.09
CA GLY A 58 -7.55 3.40 4.69
C GLY A 58 -7.85 3.33 6.19
N ALA A 59 -7.97 2.11 6.75
CA ALA A 59 -8.21 1.93 8.18
C ALA A 59 -7.02 2.36 9.06
N VAL A 60 -5.80 2.33 8.51
CA VAL A 60 -4.55 2.60 9.26
C VAL A 60 -3.64 3.63 8.60
N LEU A 61 -3.85 3.91 7.31
CA LEU A 61 -3.04 4.85 6.54
C LEU A 61 -3.95 5.80 5.75
N ALA A 62 -3.63 7.08 5.75
CA ALA A 62 -4.33 8.10 5.00
C ALA A 62 -3.58 8.48 3.72
N GLU A 63 -4.30 8.70 2.62
CA GLU A 63 -3.72 9.21 1.38
C GLU A 63 -3.19 10.63 1.56
N ARG A 64 -1.96 10.85 1.08
CA ARG A 64 -1.28 12.16 1.10
C ARG A 64 -1.00 12.70 -0.29
N ARG A 65 -0.70 11.82 -1.23
CA ARG A 65 -0.37 12.21 -2.60
C ARG A 65 -0.66 11.09 -3.57
N ARG A 66 -1.11 11.46 -4.76
CA ARG A 66 -1.31 10.57 -5.89
C ARG A 66 -0.63 11.12 -7.13
N ILE A 67 -0.05 10.22 -7.91
CA ILE A 67 0.53 10.53 -9.23
C ILE A 67 0.03 9.48 -10.20
N SER A 68 -0.63 9.93 -11.27
CA SER A 68 -1.10 9.08 -12.36
C SER A 68 -0.36 9.46 -13.65
N ARG A 69 0.13 8.46 -14.38
CA ARG A 69 0.85 8.67 -15.65
C ARG A 69 0.61 7.49 -16.58
N ARG A 70 0.07 7.78 -17.77
CA ARG A 70 -0.17 6.79 -18.83
C ARG A 70 -0.99 5.58 -18.36
N GLY A 71 -2.04 5.80 -17.58
CA GLY A 71 -2.93 4.73 -17.09
C GLY A 71 -2.45 4.01 -15.83
N TRP A 72 -1.32 4.42 -15.25
CA TRP A 72 -0.76 3.85 -14.03
C TRP A 72 -0.75 4.86 -12.89
N THR A 73 -1.14 4.42 -11.71
CA THR A 73 -1.22 5.24 -10.50
C THR A 73 -0.25 4.77 -9.42
N THR A 74 0.34 5.74 -8.73
CA THR A 74 1.11 5.55 -7.49
C THR A 74 0.56 6.47 -6.41
N VAL A 75 0.39 5.94 -5.19
CA VAL A 75 -0.16 6.64 -4.03
C VAL A 75 0.83 6.60 -2.88
N LEU A 76 1.07 7.77 -2.27
CA LEU A 76 1.72 7.90 -0.97
C LEU A 76 0.64 7.91 0.12
N LEU A 77 0.77 6.97 1.05
CA LEU A 77 -0.06 6.81 2.23
C LEU A 77 0.81 7.02 3.47
N THR A 78 0.29 7.66 4.51
CA THR A 78 1.00 7.84 5.80
C THR A 78 0.09 7.52 6.96
N ARG A 79 0.63 7.08 8.09
CA ARG A 79 -0.16 7.03 9.33
C ARG A 79 -0.71 8.43 9.64
N PRO A 80 -1.96 8.53 10.12
CA PRO A 80 -2.42 9.74 10.76
C PRO A 80 -1.47 10.07 11.91
N GLU A 81 -1.09 11.33 12.06
CA GLU A 81 -0.44 11.75 13.31
C GLU A 81 -1.45 11.52 14.44
N ALA A 82 -0.98 10.94 15.55
CA ALA A 82 -1.80 10.92 16.76
C ALA A 82 -1.98 12.37 17.20
N ALA A 83 -3.24 12.79 17.35
CA ALA A 83 -3.59 14.11 17.86
C ALA A 83 -3.03 14.33 19.28
#